data_AF-A0A945HTX1-F1
#
_entry.id   AF-A0A945HTX1-F1
#
_cell.length_a   1.000
_cell.length_b   1.000
_cell.length_c   1.000
_cell.angle_alpha   90.00
_cell.angle_beta   90.00
_cell.angle_gamma   90.00
#
_symmetry.space_group_name_H-M   'P 1'
#
loop_
_entity.id
_entity.type
_entity.pdbx_description
1 polymer ?
#
loop_
_entity_poly.entity_id
_entity_poly.type
_entity_poly.pdbx_seq_one_letter_code
_entity_poly.pdbx_strand_id
1 'polypeptide(L)'
;KDSIKTIDSLQFKTPKGKIVYGGGGIIPDVFVAIDTSSYLSGFYFNSINDFAFNFVDNNRASLGKWTLNAFISDFDADETILETYLTGQKIEKKSSFKTRQRIKKYLKAAIANSLFGDLGFYRILHQDDKMLQKVATLETSD
;
A
#
# COMPACT_ATOMS: atom_id res chain seq x y z
N LYS A 1 10.94 3.56 18.60
CA LYS A 1 10.78 3.35 20.05
C LYS A 1 9.63 2.37 20.21
N ASP A 2 9.93 1.16 20.68
CA ASP A 2 8.95 0.09 20.85
C ASP A 2 7.87 0.53 21.86
N SER A 3 6.60 0.25 21.56
CA SER A 3 5.47 0.62 22.43
C SER A 3 5.14 -0.49 23.45
N ILE A 4 5.83 -1.63 23.36
CA ILE A 4 5.65 -2.76 24.28
C ILE A 4 6.33 -2.43 25.61
N LYS A 5 5.54 -2.31 26.67
CA LYS A 5 6.06 -2.20 28.05
C LYS A 5 6.22 -3.62 28.59
N THR A 6 7.46 -4.05 28.84
CA THR A 6 7.75 -5.33 29.49
C THR A 6 7.83 -5.17 31.01
N ILE A 7 7.31 -6.14 31.75
CA ILE A 7 7.47 -6.25 33.20
C ILE A 7 8.36 -7.47 33.44
N ASP A 8 9.59 -7.24 33.94
CA ASP A 8 10.61 -8.30 34.06
C ASP A 8 10.20 -9.48 34.95
N SER A 9 9.32 -9.25 35.93
CA SER A 9 8.86 -10.29 36.86
C SER A 9 8.01 -11.39 36.22
N LEU A 10 7.57 -11.21 34.97
CA LEU A 10 6.75 -12.19 34.24
C LEU A 10 7.54 -12.90 33.13
N GLN A 11 8.85 -12.74 33.06
CA GLN A 11 9.68 -13.32 32.01
C GLN A 11 9.81 -14.85 32.15
N PHE A 12 9.56 -15.58 31.07
CA PHE A 12 9.74 -17.03 30.94
C PHE A 12 10.58 -17.34 29.70
N LYS A 13 11.41 -18.38 29.75
CA LYS A 13 12.21 -18.85 28.61
C LYS A 13 11.63 -20.16 28.07
N THR A 14 11.21 -20.15 26.82
CA THR A 14 10.71 -21.36 26.13
C THR A 14 11.81 -22.41 25.99
N PRO A 15 11.47 -23.70 25.80
CA PRO A 15 12.47 -24.77 25.62
C PRO A 15 13.45 -24.51 24.45
N LYS A 16 13.00 -23.81 23.41
CA LYS A 16 13.84 -23.40 22.26
C LYS A 16 14.56 -22.06 22.47
N GLY A 17 14.54 -21.51 23.68
CA GLY A 17 15.34 -20.36 24.09
C GLY A 17 14.71 -18.99 23.91
N LYS A 18 13.54 -18.87 23.27
CA LYS A 18 12.83 -17.58 23.14
C LYS A 18 12.29 -17.10 24.48
N ILE A 19 12.42 -15.80 24.74
CA ILE A 19 11.88 -15.13 25.91
C ILE A 19 10.42 -14.76 25.64
N VAL A 20 9.53 -15.07 26.58
CA VAL A 20 8.10 -14.70 26.57
C VAL A 20 7.74 -14.09 27.90
N TYR A 21 6.68 -13.29 27.97
CA TYR A 21 6.24 -12.65 29.21
C TYR A 21 4.82 -13.14 29.56
N GLY A 22 4.60 -13.50 30.82
CA GLY A 22 3.31 -13.96 31.34
C GLY A 22 2.24 -12.86 31.29
N GLY A 23 1.01 -13.23 30.94
CA GLY A 23 -0.16 -12.33 30.98
C GLY A 23 -0.55 -11.61 29.67
N GLY A 24 0.10 -11.88 28.52
CA GLY A 24 -0.29 -11.17 27.29
C GLY A 24 0.20 -11.65 25.92
N GLY A 25 1.07 -12.67 25.82
CA GLY A 25 1.44 -13.28 24.53
C GLY A 25 2.94 -13.27 24.21
N ILE A 26 3.31 -13.86 23.06
CA ILE A 26 4.69 -13.94 22.57
C ILE A 26 5.08 -12.59 21.97
N ILE A 27 6.19 -12.01 22.43
CA ILE A 27 6.74 -10.76 21.87
C ILE A 27 7.45 -11.07 20.55
N PRO A 28 7.23 -10.27 19.48
CA PRO A 28 7.90 -10.48 18.21
C PRO A 28 9.39 -10.14 18.31
N ASP A 29 10.23 -10.90 17.60
CA ASP A 29 11.67 -10.64 17.53
C ASP A 29 11.96 -9.27 16.84
N VAL A 30 11.05 -8.83 15.97
CA VAL A 30 11.12 -7.54 15.27
C VAL A 30 9.75 -6.86 15.33
N PHE A 31 9.71 -5.66 15.92
CA PHE A 31 8.52 -4.83 15.94
C PHE A 31 8.50 -3.85 14.76
N VAL A 32 7.42 -3.87 13.98
CA VAL A 32 7.14 -2.88 12.93
C VAL A 32 5.78 -2.25 13.22
N ALA A 33 5.76 -0.95 13.48
CA ALA A 33 4.54 -0.23 13.81
C ALA A 33 3.57 -0.16 12.60
N ILE A 34 2.28 -0.36 12.86
CA ILE A 34 1.24 -0.22 11.84
C ILE A 34 1.11 1.25 11.38
N ASP A 35 1.12 1.47 10.06
CA ASP A 35 0.93 2.80 9.49
C ASP A 35 -0.56 3.04 9.19
N THR A 36 -1.26 3.68 10.13
CA THR A 36 -2.68 4.04 9.95
C THR A 36 -2.87 5.32 9.14
N SER A 37 -1.79 6.03 8.82
CA SER A 37 -1.89 7.27 8.08
C SER A 37 -2.33 7.00 6.65
N SER A 38 -2.01 5.85 6.06
CA SER A 38 -2.18 5.56 4.62
C SER A 38 -3.59 5.17 4.15
N TYR A 39 -4.58 5.11 5.05
CA TYR A 39 -5.94 4.72 4.67
C TYR A 39 -6.62 5.77 3.79
N LEU A 40 -7.27 5.29 2.73
CA LEU A 40 -8.15 6.08 1.86
C LEU A 40 -9.60 5.94 2.38
N SER A 41 -10.38 7.02 2.34
CA SER A 41 -11.79 6.91 2.74
C SER A 41 -12.58 6.03 1.75
N GLY A 42 -13.59 5.32 2.25
CA GLY A 42 -14.40 4.42 1.42
C GLY A 42 -15.10 5.12 0.25
N PHE A 43 -15.40 6.41 0.38
CA PHE A 43 -15.94 7.22 -0.72
C PHE A 43 -15.02 7.22 -1.94
N TYR A 44 -13.73 7.53 -1.74
CA TYR A 44 -12.78 7.56 -2.85
C TYR A 44 -12.50 6.16 -3.41
N PHE A 45 -12.58 5.12 -2.58
CA PHE A 45 -12.31 3.75 -3.04
C PHE A 45 -13.27 3.33 -4.16
N ASN A 46 -14.58 3.51 -3.97
CA ASN A 46 -15.57 3.12 -4.98
C ASN A 46 -15.44 3.96 -6.24
N SER A 47 -15.36 5.29 -6.11
CA SER A 47 -15.26 6.18 -7.27
C SER A 47 -13.99 5.96 -8.10
N ILE A 48 -12.86 5.62 -7.44
CA ILE A 48 -11.62 5.26 -8.13
C ILE A 48 -11.79 3.97 -8.92
N ASN A 49 -12.39 2.93 -8.33
CA ASN A 49 -12.58 1.65 -9.01
C ASN A 49 -13.49 1.80 -10.23
N ASP A 50 -14.59 2.55 -10.12
CA ASP A 50 -15.50 2.82 -11.24
C ASP A 50 -14.79 3.59 -12.36
N PHE A 51 -14.01 4.62 -12.02
CA PHE A 51 -13.23 5.35 -13.00
C PHE A 51 -12.18 4.47 -13.67
N ALA A 52 -11.44 3.67 -12.89
CA ALA A 52 -10.39 2.80 -13.39
C ALA A 52 -10.94 1.75 -14.36
N PHE A 53 -12.07 1.13 -14.02
CA PHE A 53 -12.75 0.18 -14.89
C PHE A 53 -13.12 0.82 -16.22
N ASN A 54 -13.82 1.95 -16.19
CA ASN A 54 -14.24 2.66 -17.41
C ASN A 54 -13.04 3.16 -18.22
N PHE A 55 -12.00 3.65 -17.57
CA PHE A 55 -10.78 4.11 -18.24
C PHE A 55 -10.09 2.96 -18.98
N VAL A 56 -9.93 1.81 -18.32
CA VAL A 56 -9.31 0.63 -18.92
C VAL A 56 -10.15 0.08 -20.06
N ASP A 57 -11.47 0.01 -19.90
CA ASP A 57 -12.36 -0.50 -20.93
C ASP A 57 -12.28 0.34 -22.22
N ASN A 58 -12.31 1.67 -22.08
CA ASN A 58 -12.21 2.62 -23.21
C ASN A 58 -10.82 2.68 -23.86
N ASN A 59 -9.77 2.27 -23.15
CA ASN A 59 -8.38 2.39 -23.60
C ASN A 59 -7.66 1.03 -23.70
N ARG A 60 -8.41 -0.08 -23.74
CA ARG A 60 -7.85 -1.44 -23.63
C ARG A 60 -6.76 -1.74 -24.66
N ALA A 61 -6.91 -1.25 -25.89
CA ALA A 61 -5.94 -1.48 -26.96
C ALA A 61 -4.58 -0.79 -26.73
N SER A 62 -4.56 0.41 -26.12
CA SER A 62 -3.31 1.11 -25.80
C SER A 62 -2.70 0.59 -24.51
N LEU A 63 -3.53 0.32 -23.51
CA LEU A 63 -3.12 -0.15 -22.19
C LEU A 63 -2.62 -1.61 -22.20
N GLY A 64 -3.15 -2.45 -23.10
CA GLY A 64 -2.70 -3.85 -23.24
C GLY A 64 -1.26 -4.02 -23.72
N LYS A 65 -0.59 -2.95 -24.16
CA LYS A 65 0.83 -2.97 -24.57
C LYS A 65 1.80 -2.84 -23.39
N TRP A 66 1.30 -2.49 -22.22
CA TRP A 66 2.15 -2.26 -21.05
C TRP A 66 2.59 -3.59 -20.43
N THR A 67 3.85 -3.65 -20.02
CA THR A 67 4.30 -4.66 -19.05
C THR A 67 4.06 -4.12 -17.65
N LEU A 68 3.90 -5.01 -16.67
CA LEU A 68 3.66 -4.62 -15.28
C LEU A 68 4.77 -3.69 -14.75
N ASN A 69 6.04 -4.03 -15.00
CA ASN A 69 7.16 -3.23 -14.50
C ASN A 69 7.19 -1.82 -15.12
N ALA A 70 6.99 -1.71 -16.45
CA ALA A 70 6.92 -0.42 -17.12
C ALA A 70 5.72 0.41 -16.62
N PHE A 71 4.58 -0.24 -16.36
CA PHE A 71 3.42 0.45 -15.82
C PHE A 71 3.71 1.00 -14.41
N ILE A 72 4.35 0.21 -13.55
CA ILE A 72 4.73 0.64 -12.20
C ILE A 72 5.66 1.86 -12.26
N SER A 73 6.67 1.88 -13.14
CA SER A 73 7.60 3.00 -13.26
C SER A 73 6.95 4.24 -13.89
N ASP A 74 6.32 4.08 -15.05
CA ASP A 74 6.14 5.21 -15.98
C ASP A 74 4.68 5.61 -16.20
N PHE A 75 3.71 4.79 -15.79
CA PHE A 75 2.30 5.13 -15.98
C PHE A 75 1.94 6.43 -15.24
N ASP A 76 1.30 7.34 -15.98
CA ASP A 76 0.77 8.64 -15.51
C ASP A 76 1.83 9.54 -14.84
N ALA A 77 3.04 9.56 -15.40
CA ALA A 77 4.14 10.40 -14.91
C ALA A 77 3.84 11.91 -15.05
N ASP A 78 3.03 12.30 -16.03
CA ASP A 78 2.55 13.65 -16.29
C ASP A 78 1.27 14.00 -15.48
N GLU A 79 0.71 13.04 -14.74
CA GLU A 79 -0.50 13.17 -13.92
C GLU A 79 -1.78 13.53 -14.71
N THR A 80 -1.80 13.30 -16.02
CA THR A 80 -2.96 13.62 -16.87
C THR A 80 -4.20 12.82 -16.47
N ILE A 81 -4.04 11.53 -16.17
CA ILE A 81 -5.14 10.65 -15.77
C ILE A 81 -5.64 11.00 -14.37
N LEU A 82 -4.70 11.29 -13.45
CA LEU A 82 -5.03 11.81 -12.12
C LEU A 82 -5.86 13.10 -12.20
N GLU A 83 -5.44 14.08 -12.99
CA GLU A 83 -6.17 15.34 -13.15
C GLU A 83 -7.56 15.16 -13.76
N THR A 84 -7.68 14.25 -14.72
CA THR A 84 -8.97 13.88 -15.32
C THR A 84 -9.92 13.33 -14.25
N TYR A 85 -9.43 12.42 -13.42
CA TYR A 85 -10.21 11.86 -12.32
C TYR A 85 -10.62 12.92 -11.29
N LEU A 86 -9.67 13.74 -10.82
CA LEU A 86 -9.93 14.78 -9.80
C LEU A 86 -10.96 15.80 -10.29
N THR A 87 -10.85 16.22 -11.55
CA THR A 87 -11.79 17.16 -12.17
C THR A 87 -13.18 16.54 -12.31
N GLY A 88 -13.28 15.29 -12.77
CA GLY A 88 -14.55 14.58 -12.91
C GLY A 88 -15.28 14.36 -11.58
N GLN A 89 -14.54 14.13 -10.50
CA GLN A 89 -15.09 13.97 -9.14
C GLN A 89 -15.29 15.31 -8.40
N LYS A 90 -15.01 16.46 -9.05
CA LYS A 90 -15.06 17.79 -8.44
C LYS A 90 -14.26 17.89 -7.14
N ILE A 91 -13.16 17.14 -7.05
CA ILE A 91 -12.27 17.18 -5.89
C ILE A 91 -11.45 18.47 -6.02
N GLU A 92 -11.63 19.39 -5.07
CA GLU A 92 -10.97 20.70 -5.14
C GLU A 92 -9.44 20.56 -5.20
N LYS A 93 -8.80 21.44 -5.99
CA LYS A 93 -7.33 21.60 -6.01
C LYS A 93 -6.74 21.94 -4.63
N LYS A 94 -7.58 22.43 -3.70
CA LYS A 94 -7.21 22.71 -2.30
C LYS A 94 -7.12 21.45 -1.42
N SER A 95 -7.45 20.26 -1.94
CA SER A 95 -7.20 19.02 -1.21
C SER A 95 -5.73 18.93 -0.80
N SER A 96 -5.48 18.41 0.41
CA SER A 96 -4.11 18.30 0.93
C SER A 96 -3.23 17.51 -0.04
N PHE A 97 -1.97 17.93 -0.22
CA PHE A 97 -0.98 17.20 -1.00
C PHE A 97 -0.94 15.70 -0.66
N LYS A 98 -1.06 15.35 0.63
CA LYS A 98 -1.12 13.96 1.09
C LYS A 98 -2.34 13.22 0.55
N THR A 99 -3.51 13.85 0.51
CA THR A 99 -4.73 13.26 -0.06
C THR A 99 -4.57 13.02 -1.55
N ARG A 100 -4.01 14.00 -2.28
CA ARG A 100 -3.73 13.85 -3.71
C ARG A 100 -2.80 12.69 -3.99
N GLN A 101 -1.69 12.56 -3.25
CA GLN A 101 -0.75 11.45 -3.42
C GLN A 101 -1.38 10.09 -3.11
N ARG A 102 -2.27 10.01 -2.12
CA ARG A 102 -3.04 8.78 -1.87
C ARG A 102 -3.96 8.44 -3.02
N ILE A 103 -4.75 9.41 -3.49
CA ILE A 103 -5.64 9.22 -4.64
C ILE A 103 -4.84 8.75 -5.85
N LYS A 104 -3.69 9.39 -6.14
CA LYS A 104 -2.78 8.97 -7.22
C LYS A 104 -2.36 7.52 -7.09
N LYS A 105 -1.88 7.12 -5.91
CA LYS A 105 -1.42 5.75 -5.64
C LYS A 105 -2.55 4.72 -5.81
N TYR A 106 -3.71 4.99 -5.24
CA TYR A 106 -4.87 4.08 -5.34
C TYR A 106 -5.46 4.04 -6.75
N LEU A 107 -5.50 5.16 -7.46
CA LEU A 107 -5.94 5.23 -8.85
C LEU A 107 -5.02 4.39 -9.76
N LYS A 108 -3.71 4.58 -9.63
CA LYS A 108 -2.71 3.78 -10.34
C LYS A 108 -2.85 2.29 -10.00
N ALA A 109 -3.09 1.94 -8.73
CA ALA A 109 -3.28 0.55 -8.32
C ALA A 109 -4.58 -0.07 -8.88
N ALA A 110 -5.70 0.67 -8.89
CA ALA A 110 -6.97 0.18 -9.42
C ALA A 110 -6.93 -0.03 -10.94
N ILE A 111 -6.25 0.86 -11.67
CA ILE A 111 -6.00 0.67 -13.11
C ILE A 111 -5.11 -0.54 -13.34
N ALA A 112 -4.04 -0.70 -12.56
CA ALA A 112 -3.19 -1.89 -12.64
C ALA A 112 -3.94 -3.18 -12.30
N ASN A 113 -4.88 -3.14 -11.35
CA ASN A 113 -5.71 -4.30 -11.03
C ASN A 113 -6.53 -4.74 -12.26
N SER A 114 -7.11 -3.77 -12.96
CA SER A 114 -7.92 -4.03 -14.15
C SER A 114 -7.10 -4.56 -15.33
N LEU A 115 -5.77 -4.33 -15.36
CA LEU A 115 -4.87 -4.77 -16.42
C LEU A 115 -4.08 -6.05 -16.09
N PHE A 116 -3.64 -6.19 -14.84
CA PHE A 116 -2.67 -7.20 -14.40
C PHE A 116 -3.19 -8.03 -13.20
N GLY A 117 -4.42 -7.78 -12.75
CA GLY A 117 -5.03 -8.42 -11.58
C GLY A 117 -4.37 -8.00 -10.26
N ASP A 118 -4.63 -8.81 -9.23
CA ASP A 118 -4.18 -8.57 -7.86
C ASP A 118 -2.68 -8.32 -7.75
N LEU A 119 -1.89 -9.00 -8.58
CA LEU A 119 -0.44 -8.81 -8.63
C LEU A 119 -0.07 -7.35 -8.91
N GLY A 120 -0.73 -6.72 -9.90
CA GLY A 120 -0.49 -5.32 -10.24
C GLY A 120 -0.96 -4.38 -9.13
N PHE A 121 -2.14 -4.65 -8.57
CA PHE A 121 -2.70 -3.88 -7.47
C PHE A 121 -1.74 -3.82 -6.27
N TYR A 122 -1.33 -4.98 -5.75
CA TYR A 122 -0.52 -5.06 -4.54
C TYR A 122 0.93 -4.62 -4.77
N ARG A 123 1.51 -4.83 -5.95
CA ARG A 123 2.85 -4.32 -6.30
C ARG A 123 2.93 -2.79 -6.18
N ILE A 124 1.87 -2.08 -6.59
CA ILE A 124 1.81 -0.62 -6.48
C ILE A 124 1.46 -0.19 -5.06
N LEU A 125 0.46 -0.83 -4.45
CA LEU A 125 -0.02 -0.41 -3.13
C LEU A 125 1.04 -0.60 -2.04
N HIS A 126 1.77 -1.71 -2.08
CA HIS A 126 2.72 -2.11 -1.04
C HIS A 126 4.19 -1.80 -1.37
N GLN A 127 4.47 -0.98 -2.39
CA GLN A 127 5.83 -0.59 -2.75
C GLN A 127 6.62 0.04 -1.58
N ASP A 128 5.92 0.76 -0.69
CA ASP A 128 6.47 1.42 0.49
C ASP A 128 6.08 0.73 1.80
N ASP A 129 5.63 -0.53 1.74
CA ASP A 129 5.18 -1.26 2.91
C ASP A 129 6.37 -1.59 3.83
N LYS A 130 6.31 -1.07 5.06
CA LYS A 130 7.39 -1.21 6.05
C LYS A 130 7.60 -2.65 6.49
N MET A 131 6.56 -3.48 6.51
CA MET A 131 6.68 -4.91 6.82
C MET A 131 7.42 -5.63 5.70
N LEU A 132 7.02 -5.41 4.45
CA LEU A 132 7.67 -6.04 3.29
C LEU A 132 9.14 -5.62 3.17
N GLN A 133 9.43 -4.32 3.34
CA GLN A 133 10.80 -3.82 3.37
C GLN A 133 11.59 -4.47 4.51
N LYS A 134 11.00 -4.62 5.69
CA LYS A 134 11.69 -5.23 6.82
C LYS A 134 11.99 -6.72 6.56
N VAL A 135 11.05 -7.48 6.02
CA VAL A 135 11.26 -8.89 5.64
C VAL A 135 12.41 -9.01 4.66
N ALA A 136 12.43 -8.19 3.60
CA ALA A 136 13.52 -8.22 2.61
C ALA A 136 14.89 -7.96 3.24
N THR A 137 15.00 -7.04 4.21
CA THR A 137 16.27 -6.79 4.91
C THR A 137 16.73 -7.97 5.77
N LEU A 138 15.78 -8.70 6.36
CA LEU A 138 16.10 -9.85 7.22
C LEU A 138 16.57 -11.03 6.38
N GLU A 139 15.93 -11.32 5.24
CA GLU A 139 16.36 -12.40 4.32
C GLU A 139 17.78 -12.19 3.76
N THR A 140 18.23 -10.95 3.62
CA THR A 140 19.60 -10.64 3.16
C THR A 140 20.63 -10.60 4.28
N SER A 141 20.20 -10.67 5.54
CA SER A 141 21.09 -10.58 6.71
C SER A 141 21.47 -11.96 7.30
N ASP A 142 20.91 -13.03 6.74
CA ASP A 142 21.27 -14.43 7.01
C ASP A 142 22.26 -14.96 5.94
#